data_AF-A0A8R7V1W4-F1
#
_entry.id   AF-A0A8R7V1W4-F1
#
_cell.length_a   1.000
_cell.length_b   1.000
_cell.length_c   1.000
_cell.angle_alpha   90.00
_cell.angle_beta   90.00
_cell.angle_gamma   90.00
#
_symmetry.space_group_name_H-M   'P 1'
#
loop_
_entity.id
_entity.type
_entity.pdbx_description
1 polymer ?
#
loop_
_entity_poly.entity_id
_entity_poly.type
_entity_poly.pdbx_seq_one_letter_code
_entity_poly.pdbx_strand_id
1 'polypeptide(L)'
;KTAIVDYACRNISLSWILNIQDKDGNTALHIAVRKRSERMFCSLLGNRQVHLNLMNEKGETPSDIARQNLPSAMVYINESEADILRVLNYVGAKRGISHQGFLNEVDTDQAR
;
A
#
# COMPACT_ATOMS: atom_id res chain seq x y z
N LYS A 1 10.23 -4.95 -18.19
CA LYS A 1 10.92 -4.23 -17.08
C LYS A 1 10.69 -4.87 -15.68
N THR A 2 10.29 -6.14 -15.61
CA THR A 2 9.91 -6.83 -14.34
C THR A 2 10.92 -7.87 -13.87
N ALA A 3 11.91 -8.23 -14.70
CA ALA A 3 12.96 -9.19 -14.36
C ALA A 3 13.89 -8.70 -13.24
N ILE A 4 14.15 -7.38 -13.18
CA ILE A 4 15.01 -6.77 -12.16
C ILE A 4 14.37 -6.87 -10.77
N VAL A 5 13.04 -6.69 -10.69
CA VAL A 5 12.29 -6.80 -9.42
C VAL A 5 12.35 -8.24 -8.90
N ASP A 6 12.08 -9.22 -9.76
CA ASP A 6 12.14 -10.65 -9.39
C ASP A 6 13.55 -11.06 -8.94
N TYR A 7 14.59 -10.57 -9.62
CA TYR A 7 15.98 -10.81 -9.22
C TYR A 7 16.31 -10.23 -7.84
N ALA A 8 15.94 -8.97 -7.58
CA ALA A 8 16.17 -8.33 -6.29
C ALA A 8 15.40 -9.03 -5.16
N CYS A 9 14.16 -9.46 -5.40
CA CYS A 9 13.35 -10.18 -4.43
C CYS A 9 13.91 -11.57 -4.09
N ARG A 10 14.65 -12.22 -4.98
CA ARG A 10 15.27 -13.54 -4.72
C ARG A 10 16.63 -13.45 -4.03
N ASN A 11 17.22 -12.25 -4.00
CA ASN A 11 18.55 -12.05 -3.43
C ASN A 11 18.46 -11.50 -2.00
N ILE A 12 18.73 -12.35 -1.02
CA ILE A 12 18.67 -12.02 0.42
C ILE A 12 19.62 -10.86 0.77
N SER A 13 20.77 -10.74 0.10
CA SER A 13 21.72 -9.65 0.32
C SER A 13 21.21 -8.28 -0.17
N LEU A 14 20.20 -8.26 -1.04
CA LEU A 14 19.55 -7.04 -1.51
C LEU A 14 18.28 -6.71 -0.72
N SER A 15 17.89 -7.52 0.26
CA SER A 15 16.64 -7.34 1.01
C SER A 15 16.45 -5.98 1.66
N TRP A 16 17.54 -5.33 2.08
CA TRP A 16 17.52 -3.98 2.63
C TRP A 16 16.93 -2.96 1.63
N ILE A 17 17.13 -3.16 0.31
CA ILE A 17 16.62 -2.26 -0.72
C ILE A 17 15.08 -2.34 -0.86
N LEU A 18 14.47 -3.46 -0.47
CA LEU A 18 13.04 -3.70 -0.66
C LEU A 18 12.18 -2.87 0.29
N ASN A 19 12.75 -2.41 1.40
CA ASN A 19 12.09 -1.61 2.43
C ASN A 19 12.52 -0.13 2.42
N ILE A 20 13.39 0.28 1.47
CA ILE A 20 13.74 1.69 1.33
C ILE A 20 12.49 2.49 1.02
N GLN A 21 12.34 3.60 1.71
CA GLN A 21 11.31 4.58 1.46
C GLN A 21 11.83 5.63 0.47
N ASP A 22 11.01 5.97 -0.51
CA ASP A 22 11.27 7.13 -1.36
C ASP A 22 11.05 8.44 -0.59
N LYS A 23 11.18 9.57 -1.30
CA LYS A 23 11.01 10.92 -0.74
C LYS A 23 9.63 11.21 -0.14
N ASP A 24 8.63 10.37 -0.40
CA ASP A 24 7.26 10.51 0.11
C ASP A 24 6.96 9.42 1.15
N GLY A 25 7.99 8.69 1.62
CA GLY A 25 7.86 7.59 2.56
C GLY A 25 7.39 6.27 1.93
N ASN A 26 7.23 6.18 0.61
CA ASN A 26 6.68 4.98 -0.01
C ASN A 26 7.76 3.92 -0.22
N THR A 27 7.50 2.70 0.25
CA THR A 27 8.30 1.51 -0.10
C THR A 27 7.93 0.96 -1.47
N ALA A 28 8.74 0.05 -2.01
CA ALA A 28 8.42 -0.67 -3.24
C ALA A 28 7.03 -1.34 -3.20
N LEU A 29 6.59 -1.80 -2.01
CA LEU A 29 5.26 -2.40 -1.83
C LEU A 29 4.13 -1.37 -1.96
N HIS A 30 4.28 -0.16 -1.41
CA HIS A 30 3.31 0.93 -1.63
C HIS A 30 3.15 1.24 -3.12
N ILE A 31 4.27 1.31 -3.85
CA ILE A 31 4.28 1.59 -5.29
C ILE A 31 3.57 0.47 -6.06
N ALA A 32 3.85 -0.79 -5.73
CA ALA A 32 3.22 -1.95 -6.37
C ALA A 32 1.70 -1.95 -6.19
N VAL A 33 1.22 -1.67 -4.97
CA VAL A 33 -0.21 -1.55 -4.66
C VAL A 33 -0.84 -0.37 -5.39
N ARG A 34 -0.24 0.82 -5.32
CA ARG A 34 -0.75 2.03 -5.98
C ARG A 34 -0.89 1.87 -7.49
N LYS A 35 0.03 1.13 -8.11
CA LYS A 35 0.01 0.82 -9.55
C LYS A 35 -0.87 -0.37 -9.91
N ARG A 36 -1.52 -1.02 -8.93
CA ARG A 36 -2.24 -2.30 -9.07
C ARG A 36 -1.41 -3.36 -9.82
N SER A 37 -0.11 -3.39 -9.57
CA SER A 37 0.81 -4.29 -10.26
C SER A 37 0.93 -5.61 -9.50
N GLU A 38 0.09 -6.58 -9.85
CA GLU A 38 0.10 -7.93 -9.26
C GLU A 38 1.48 -8.59 -9.34
N ARG A 39 2.17 -8.47 -10.48
CA ARG A 39 3.49 -9.09 -10.65
C ARG A 39 4.52 -8.55 -9.67
N MET A 40 4.60 -7.22 -9.51
CA MET A 40 5.52 -6.61 -8.54
C MET A 40 5.12 -6.97 -7.11
N PHE A 41 3.81 -6.92 -6.83
CA PHE A 41 3.25 -7.27 -5.54
C PHE A 41 3.59 -8.70 -5.12
N CYS A 42 3.32 -9.70 -5.97
CA CYS A 42 3.63 -11.10 -5.71
C CYS A 42 5.14 -11.33 -5.56
N SER A 43 5.96 -10.67 -6.37
CA SER A 43 7.43 -10.78 -6.26
C SER A 43 7.92 -10.27 -4.91
N LEU A 44 7.37 -9.15 -4.43
CA LEU A 44 7.72 -8.58 -3.12
C LEU A 44 7.20 -9.45 -1.97
N LEU A 45 5.95 -9.92 -2.03
CA LEU A 45 5.38 -10.81 -1.01
C LEU A 45 6.10 -12.15 -0.88
N GLY A 46 6.70 -12.64 -1.97
CA GLY A 46 7.52 -13.86 -1.94
C GLY A 46 8.77 -13.74 -1.08
N ASN A 47 9.18 -12.52 -0.68
CA ASN A 47 10.34 -12.29 0.15
C ASN A 47 9.94 -11.93 1.60
N ARG A 48 10.31 -12.79 2.56
CA ARG A 48 10.00 -12.65 3.99
C ARG A 48 10.59 -11.41 4.66
N GLN A 49 11.56 -10.77 4.03
CA GLN A 49 12.23 -9.57 4.55
C GLN A 49 11.48 -8.30 4.15
N VAL A 50 10.45 -8.37 3.32
CA VAL A 50 9.60 -7.22 2.97
C VAL A 50 8.68 -6.88 4.14
N HIS A 51 8.74 -5.63 4.59
CA HIS A 51 7.88 -5.11 5.64
C HIS A 51 6.53 -4.67 5.06
N LEU A 52 5.47 -5.37 5.48
CA LEU A 52 4.13 -5.16 4.96
C LEU A 52 3.40 -3.95 5.54
N ASN A 53 3.87 -3.44 6.68
CA ASN A 53 3.17 -2.46 7.51
C ASN A 53 3.94 -1.15 7.70
N LEU A 54 5.01 -0.92 6.94
CA LEU A 54 5.67 0.39 6.95
C LEU A 54 4.68 1.45 6.49
N MET A 55 4.67 2.60 7.17
CA MET A 55 3.82 3.72 6.83
C MET A 55 4.62 4.73 6.01
N ASN A 56 3.98 5.31 5.00
CA ASN A 56 4.52 6.46 4.28
C ASN A 56 4.39 7.75 5.11
N GLU A 57 4.83 8.89 4.57
CA GLU A 57 4.77 10.19 5.28
C GLU A 57 3.34 10.65 5.57
N LYS A 58 2.33 10.07 4.91
CA LYS A 58 0.91 10.33 5.17
C LYS A 58 0.32 9.41 6.24
N GLY A 59 1.11 8.53 6.85
CA GLY A 59 0.65 7.53 7.82
C GLY A 59 -0.08 6.35 7.16
N GLU A 60 0.02 6.19 5.83
CA GLU A 60 -0.67 5.13 5.09
C GLU A 60 0.21 3.91 4.97
N THR A 61 -0.36 2.73 5.22
CA THR A 61 0.27 1.44 4.88
C THR A 61 -0.08 1.04 3.44
N PRO A 62 0.59 0.03 2.86
CA PRO A 62 0.17 -0.55 1.58
C PRO A 62 -1.29 -1.04 1.61
N SER A 63 -1.80 -1.53 2.74
CA SER A 63 -3.21 -1.93 2.89
C SER A 63 -4.17 -0.75 2.80
N ASP A 64 -3.76 0.43 3.28
CA ASP A 64 -4.57 1.65 3.21
C ASP A 64 -4.66 2.18 1.78
N ILE A 65 -3.54 2.18 1.06
CA ILE A 65 -3.52 2.50 -0.38
C ILE A 65 -4.40 1.52 -1.18
N ALA A 66 -4.31 0.21 -0.88
CA ALA A 66 -5.10 -0.81 -1.59
C ALA A 66 -6.61 -0.57 -1.45
N ARG A 67 -7.05 -0.06 -0.30
CA ARG A 67 -8.45 0.26 -0.01
C ARG A 67 -8.93 1.52 -0.70
N GLN A 68 -8.09 2.55 -0.76
CA GLN A 68 -8.40 3.79 -1.49
C GLN A 68 -8.54 3.54 -2.99
N ASN A 69 -7.83 2.54 -3.51
CA ASN A 69 -7.95 2.15 -4.91
C ASN A 69 -9.31 1.49 -5.23
N LEU A 70 -10.07 0.99 -4.26
CA LEU A 70 -11.36 0.35 -4.54
C LEU A 70 -12.44 1.40 -4.86
N PRO A 71 -13.27 1.18 -5.90
CA PRO A 71 -14.43 2.03 -6.14
C PRO A 71 -15.38 2.01 -4.94
N SER A 72 -15.96 3.14 -4.55
CA SER A 72 -16.85 3.27 -3.37
C SER A 72 -18.04 2.28 -3.36
N ALA A 73 -18.47 1.79 -4.53
CA ALA A 73 -19.53 0.79 -4.66
C ALA A 73 -19.08 -0.66 -4.41
N MET A 74 -17.78 -0.95 -4.40
CA MET A 74 -17.22 -2.30 -4.24
C MET A 74 -16.92 -2.69 -2.79
N VAL A 75 -17.19 -1.81 -1.81
CA VAL A 75 -17.01 -2.12 -0.38
C VAL A 75 -17.94 -3.27 0.07
N TYR A 76 -18.99 -3.58 -0.71
CA TYR A 76 -20.03 -4.55 -0.34
C TYR A 76 -20.25 -5.72 -1.31
N ILE A 77 -19.52 -5.83 -2.43
CA ILE A 77 -19.68 -6.94 -3.39
C ILE A 77 -18.35 -7.54 -3.83
N ASN A 78 -18.30 -8.86 -3.75
CA ASN A 78 -17.17 -9.77 -3.74
C ASN A 78 -16.22 -9.79 -4.97
N GLU A 79 -14.93 -9.91 -4.62
CA GLU A 79 -13.92 -10.88 -5.09
C GLU A 79 -13.02 -10.61 -6.31
N SER A 80 -13.39 -9.86 -7.37
CA SER A 80 -12.50 -9.83 -8.56
C SER A 80 -11.50 -8.68 -8.69
N GLU A 81 -11.72 -7.50 -8.09
CA GLU A 81 -10.78 -6.35 -8.18
C GLU A 81 -9.95 -6.13 -6.91
N ALA A 82 -10.29 -6.85 -5.83
CA ALA A 82 -9.72 -6.64 -4.50
C ALA A 82 -8.55 -7.61 -4.17
N ASP A 83 -7.96 -8.29 -5.16
CA ASP A 83 -6.97 -9.35 -4.92
C ASP A 83 -5.79 -8.89 -4.07
N ILE A 84 -5.21 -7.73 -4.38
CA ILE A 84 -4.10 -7.18 -3.61
C ILE A 84 -4.51 -6.89 -2.15
N LEU A 85 -5.68 -6.29 -1.92
CA LEU A 85 -6.18 -6.00 -0.57
C LEU A 85 -6.50 -7.29 0.19
N ARG A 86 -7.14 -8.25 -0.48
CA ARG A 86 -7.49 -9.56 0.09
C ARG A 86 -6.24 -10.31 0.51
N VAL A 87 -5.23 -10.35 -0.34
CA VAL A 87 -3.94 -10.97 -0.04
C VAL A 87 -3.24 -10.24 1.11
N LEU A 88 -3.19 -8.91 1.11
CA LEU A 88 -2.61 -8.13 2.22
C LEU A 88 -3.27 -8.46 3.56
N ASN A 89 -4.59 -8.53 3.61
CA ASN A 89 -5.31 -8.93 4.83
C ASN A 89 -4.97 -10.38 5.23
N TYR A 90 -4.91 -11.31 4.26
CA TYR A 90 -4.57 -12.71 4.51
C TYR A 90 -3.15 -12.89 5.07
N VAL A 91 -2.17 -12.14 4.56
CA VAL A 91 -0.78 -12.19 5.05
C VAL A 91 -0.55 -11.38 6.34
N GLY A 92 -1.62 -10.88 6.96
CA GLY A 92 -1.56 -10.16 8.24
C GLY A 92 -1.05 -8.73 8.12
N ALA A 93 -1.16 -8.09 6.95
CA ALA A 93 -0.87 -6.67 6.82
C ALA A 93 -1.92 -5.84 7.58
N LYS A 94 -1.47 -5.09 8.58
CA LYS A 94 -2.31 -4.27 9.44
C LYS A 94 -2.50 -2.88 8.82
N ARG A 95 -3.62 -2.25 9.15
CA ARG A 95 -3.92 -0.86 8.76
C ARG A 95 -3.11 0.11 9.62
N GLY A 96 -2.69 1.22 9.02
CA GLY A 96 -2.05 2.33 9.72
C GLY A 96 -3.08 3.32 10.28
N ILE A 97 -2.59 4.27 11.07
CA ILE A 97 -3.39 5.42 11.50
C ILE A 97 -3.46 6.37 10.30
N SER A 98 -4.44 6.17 9.42
CA SER A 98 -4.74 7.17 8.40
C SER A 98 -5.22 8.43 9.12
N HIS A 99 -4.62 9.60 8.84
CA HIS A 99 -5.14 10.90 9.25
C HIS A 99 -6.50 11.14 8.58
N GLN A 100 -7.56 10.53 9.13
CA GLN A 100 -8.89 10.50 8.54
C GLN A 100 -9.75 11.68 9.00
N GLY A 101 -9.16 12.87 9.19
CA GLY A 101 -9.87 13.97 9.83
C GLY A 101 -9.33 15.37 9.57
N PHE A 102 -9.14 15.77 8.31
CA PHE A 102 -9.06 17.20 7.97
C PHE A 102 -9.56 17.48 6.55
N LEU A 103 -10.83 17.19 6.28
CA LEU A 103 -11.59 17.91 5.25
C LEU A 103 -13.05 18.04 5.71
N ASN A 104 -13.48 19.30 5.87
CA ASN A 104 -14.85 19.83 5.97
C ASN A 104 -15.41 20.20 7.35
N GLU A 105 -14.77 21.17 8.01
CA GLU A 105 -15.50 22.31 8.56
C GLU A 105 -15.13 23.49 7.66
N VAL A 106 -15.81 23.65 6.52
CA VAL A 106 -16.69 24.80 6.31
C VAL A 106 -16.47 25.88 7.36
N ASP A 107 -15.51 26.78 7.11
CA ASP A 107 -15.59 28.16 7.58
C ASP A 107 -16.90 28.74 7.02
N THR A 108 -18.01 28.48 7.71
CA THR A 108 -19.16 29.37 7.65
C THR A 108 -18.71 30.65 8.32
N ASP A 109 -18.26 31.56 7.47
CA ASP A 109 -18.38 32.99 7.66
C ASP A 109 -19.72 33.32 8.35
N GLN A 110 -19.65 33.61 9.64
CA GLN A 110 -20.68 34.37 10.34
C GLN A 110 -20.01 35.36 11.28
N ALA A 111 -19.37 36.35 10.67
CA ALA A 111 -19.35 37.69 11.21
C ALA A 111 -20.78 38.27 11.16
N ARG A 112 -21.53 38.14 12.26
CA ARG A 112 -22.47 39.14 12.81
C ARG A 112 -23.08 38.67 14.12
#